data_AF-A0A2R8B8U9-F1
#
_entry.id   AF-A0A2R8B8U9-F1
#
_cell.length_a   1.000
_cell.length_b   1.000
_cell.length_c   1.000
_cell.angle_alpha   90.00
_cell.angle_beta   90.00
_cell.angle_gamma   90.00
#
_symmetry.space_group_name_H-M   'P 1'
#
loop_
_entity.id
_entity.type
_entity.pdbx_description
1 polymer ?
#
loop_
_entity_poly.entity_id
_entity_poly.type
_entity_poly.pdbx_seq_one_letter_code
_entity_poly.pdbx_strand_id
1 'polypeptide(L)'
;MGINKELMGPVGPEDKEAFAIESLVFSVQVSLQKIMNKRGVNNKDLAERLGMTPARVSQIFSSNGPNLTVKTIAKIVHALGDEFEFVPKQDIRSARVSERVAKFKPMIVSGNPSIWKEQPANDAAPRKKMAA
;
A
#
# COMPACT_ATOMS: atom_id res chain seq x y z
N MET A 1 2.68 8.78 10.26
CA MET A 1 3.51 9.75 9.53
C MET A 1 4.39 8.98 8.56
N GLY A 2 4.40 9.34 7.28
CA GLY A 2 5.39 8.85 6.33
C GLY A 2 6.66 9.68 6.45
N ILE A 3 7.82 9.07 6.30
CA ILE A 3 9.11 9.78 6.24
C ILE A 3 9.10 10.61 4.93
N ASN A 4 9.26 11.94 5.05
CA ASN A 4 9.35 12.83 3.89
C ASN A 4 10.64 12.53 3.12
N LYS A 5 10.52 11.74 2.05
CA LYS A 5 11.63 11.30 1.19
C LYS A 5 12.38 12.45 0.52
N GLU A 6 11.74 13.60 0.35
CA GLU A 6 12.34 14.77 -0.30
C GLU A 6 13.26 15.55 0.64
N LEU A 7 13.05 15.45 1.96
CA LEU A 7 13.81 16.21 2.96
C LEU A 7 14.88 15.37 3.67
N MET A 8 14.66 14.05 3.79
CA MET A 8 15.51 13.09 4.51
C MET A 8 15.83 11.86 3.64
N GLY A 9 15.81 12.02 2.32
CA GLY A 9 16.12 10.95 1.38
C GLY A 9 17.62 10.64 1.34
N PRO A 10 18.01 9.41 0.95
CA PRO A 10 19.41 9.01 0.86
C PRO A 10 20.15 9.84 -0.20
N VAL A 11 21.31 10.38 0.17
CA VAL A 11 22.13 11.27 -0.68
C VAL A 11 23.10 10.45 -1.55
N GLY A 12 23.58 9.30 -1.03
CA GLY A 12 24.44 8.34 -1.73
C GLY A 12 23.84 6.93 -1.92
N PRO A 13 24.52 6.02 -2.64
CA PRO A 13 24.05 4.65 -2.88
C PRO A 13 24.07 3.77 -1.61
N GLU A 14 25.07 3.89 -0.73
CA GLU A 14 25.07 3.19 0.57
C GLU A 14 23.93 3.67 1.47
N ASP A 15 23.64 4.97 1.44
CA ASP A 15 22.51 5.55 2.19
C ASP A 15 21.17 4.97 1.72
N LYS A 16 21.04 4.55 0.44
CA LYS A 16 19.78 4.00 -0.09
C LYS A 16 19.42 2.67 0.56
N GLU A 17 20.40 1.81 0.80
CA GLU A 17 20.18 0.51 1.43
C GLU A 17 19.80 0.70 2.91
N ALA A 18 20.58 1.47 3.66
CA ALA A 18 20.28 1.78 5.05
C ALA A 18 18.90 2.41 5.21
N PHE A 19 18.56 3.38 4.35
CA PHE A 19 17.24 4.00 4.34
C PHE A 19 16.12 3.00 4.02
N ALA A 20 16.35 2.06 3.10
CA ALA A 20 15.37 1.02 2.77
C ALA A 20 15.13 0.07 3.95
N ILE A 21 16.20 -0.32 4.66
CA ILE A 21 16.13 -1.14 5.87
C ILE A 21 15.34 -0.41 6.96
N GLU A 22 15.73 0.81 7.32
CA GLU A 22 15.06 1.60 8.35
C GLU A 22 13.59 1.86 8.01
N SER A 23 13.30 2.19 6.74
CA SER A 23 11.93 2.39 6.27
C SER A 23 11.05 1.16 6.46
N LEU A 24 11.59 -0.04 6.23
CA LEU A 24 10.86 -1.29 6.40
C LEU A 24 10.69 -1.62 7.90
N VAL A 25 11.75 -1.52 8.69
CA VAL A 25 11.70 -1.75 10.15
C VAL A 25 10.67 -0.83 10.79
N PHE A 26 10.71 0.47 10.47
CA PHE A 26 9.75 1.44 10.98
C PHE A 26 8.31 1.10 10.58
N SER A 27 8.08 0.70 9.31
CA SER A 27 6.76 0.28 8.84
C SER A 27 6.21 -0.92 9.63
N VAL A 28 7.06 -1.88 9.98
CA VAL A 28 6.70 -3.02 10.81
C VAL A 28 6.38 -2.57 12.23
N GLN A 29 7.24 -1.77 12.88
CA GLN A 29 7.02 -1.25 14.23
C GLN A 29 5.69 -0.51 14.35
N VAL A 30 5.38 0.38 13.38
CA VAL A 30 4.11 1.10 13.32
C VAL A 30 2.92 0.14 13.17
N SER A 31 3.07 -0.92 12.38
CA SER A 31 2.00 -1.91 12.18
C SER A 31 1.73 -2.69 13.46
N LEU A 32 2.78 -3.15 14.14
CA LEU A 32 2.66 -3.80 15.45
C LEU A 32 2.03 -2.88 16.51
N GLN A 33 2.45 -1.62 16.58
CA GLN A 33 1.87 -0.64 17.50
C GLN A 33 0.38 -0.41 17.23
N LYS A 34 -0.05 -0.39 15.95
CA LYS A 34 -1.46 -0.29 15.60
C LYS A 34 -2.27 -1.51 16.07
N ILE A 35 -1.72 -2.72 15.94
CA ILE A 35 -2.37 -3.94 16.44
C ILE A 35 -2.51 -3.86 17.96
N MET A 36 -1.44 -3.48 18.67
CA MET A 36 -1.46 -3.28 20.12
C MET A 36 -2.55 -2.29 20.54
N ASN A 37 -2.60 -1.11 19.91
CA ASN A 37 -3.60 -0.08 20.20
C ASN A 37 -5.03 -0.59 19.92
N LYS A 38 -5.24 -1.29 18.80
CA LYS A 38 -6.55 -1.89 18.45
C LYS A 38 -7.02 -2.91 19.49
N ARG A 39 -6.09 -3.62 20.11
CA ARG A 39 -6.36 -4.65 21.13
C ARG A 39 -6.33 -4.11 22.56
N GLY A 40 -6.06 -2.82 22.76
CA GLY A 40 -5.92 -2.21 24.08
C GLY A 40 -4.72 -2.76 24.88
N VAL A 41 -3.69 -3.27 24.21
CA VAL A 41 -2.51 -3.89 24.82
C VAL A 41 -1.41 -2.84 24.93
N ASN A 42 -0.91 -2.60 26.14
CA ASN A 42 0.25 -1.73 26.36
C ASN A 42 1.58 -2.52 26.34
N ASN A 43 2.73 -1.83 26.43
CA ASN A 43 4.05 -2.48 26.38
C ASN A 43 4.29 -3.44 27.56
N LYS A 44 3.73 -3.15 28.74
CA LYS A 44 3.83 -4.02 29.92
C LYS A 44 3.04 -5.31 29.70
N ASP A 45 1.81 -5.19 29.21
CA ASP A 45 0.97 -6.35 28.90
C ASP A 45 1.62 -7.23 27.83
N LEU A 46 2.20 -6.63 26.79
CA LEU A 46 2.92 -7.38 25.77
C LEU A 46 4.16 -8.09 26.33
N ALA A 47 4.89 -7.43 27.25
CA ALA A 47 6.04 -8.03 27.91
C ALA A 47 5.63 -9.27 28.72
N GLU A 48 4.54 -9.18 29.48
CA GLU A 48 3.97 -10.30 30.23
C GLU A 48 3.56 -11.46 29.32
N ARG A 49 2.85 -11.18 28.21
CA ARG A 49 2.44 -12.21 27.24
C ARG A 49 3.61 -12.91 26.56
N LEU A 50 4.72 -12.20 26.34
CA LEU A 50 5.91 -12.74 25.68
C LEU A 50 6.92 -13.37 26.63
N GLY A 51 6.73 -13.24 27.95
CA GLY A 51 7.74 -13.60 28.95
C GLY A 51 9.03 -12.78 28.80
N MET A 52 8.91 -11.52 28.36
CA MET A 52 10.04 -10.59 28.17
C MET A 52 10.04 -9.51 29.25
N THR A 53 11.16 -8.81 29.40
CA THR A 53 11.21 -7.61 30.25
C THR A 53 10.53 -6.43 29.55
N PRO A 54 9.87 -5.51 30.29
CA PRO A 54 9.31 -4.28 29.71
C PRO A 54 10.35 -3.45 28.96
N ALA A 55 11.59 -3.41 29.48
CA ALA A 55 12.71 -2.74 28.81
C ALA A 55 12.99 -3.33 27.43
N ARG A 56 12.96 -4.66 27.29
CA ARG A 56 13.16 -5.32 26.00
C ARG A 56 12.05 -4.98 25.01
N VAL A 57 10.80 -4.95 25.47
CA VAL A 57 9.66 -4.54 24.62
C VAL A 57 9.79 -3.09 24.21
N SER A 58 10.10 -2.17 25.13
CA SER A 58 10.33 -0.76 24.79
C SER A 58 11.47 -0.56 23.79
N GLN A 59 12.53 -1.37 23.89
CA GLN A 59 13.64 -1.32 22.94
C GLN A 59 13.21 -1.77 21.53
N ILE A 60 12.27 -2.71 21.40
CA ILE A 60 11.75 -3.15 20.09
C ILE A 60 11.07 -2.01 19.34
N PHE A 61 10.45 -1.06 20.05
CA PHE A 61 9.71 0.07 19.47
C PHE A 61 10.51 1.39 19.48
N SER A 62 11.77 1.38 19.91
CA SER A 62 12.61 2.58 19.87
C SER A 62 13.19 2.82 18.47
N SER A 63 13.58 4.06 18.19
CA SER A 63 14.21 4.45 16.93
C SER A 63 15.55 3.74 16.71
N ASN A 64 16.29 3.49 17.78
CA ASN A 64 17.57 2.76 17.78
C ASN A 64 17.38 1.32 18.28
N GLY A 65 16.22 0.74 17.99
CA GLY A 65 15.86 -0.61 18.42
C GLY A 65 16.75 -1.67 17.76
N PRO A 66 16.80 -2.89 18.34
CA PRO A 66 17.50 -4.00 17.73
C PRO A 66 16.84 -4.39 16.41
N ASN A 67 17.60 -5.01 15.51
CA ASN A 67 17.03 -5.59 14.29
C ASN A 67 15.94 -6.62 14.65
N LEU A 68 14.70 -6.33 14.24
CA LEU A 68 13.54 -7.19 14.45
C LEU A 68 13.61 -8.40 13.53
N THR A 69 13.80 -9.59 14.10
CA THR A 69 13.72 -10.82 13.29
C THR A 69 12.27 -11.15 12.96
N VAL A 70 12.05 -11.82 11.82
CA VAL A 70 10.73 -12.35 11.43
C VAL A 70 10.16 -13.26 12.52
N LYS A 71 11.01 -14.04 13.20
CA LYS A 71 10.62 -14.89 14.34
C LYS A 71 10.07 -14.05 15.51
N THR A 72 10.70 -12.92 15.82
CA THR A 72 10.21 -12.02 16.87
C THR A 72 8.88 -11.39 16.49
N ILE A 73 8.74 -10.95 15.24
CA ILE A 73 7.47 -10.40 14.71
C ILE A 73 6.35 -11.43 14.86
N ALA A 74 6.57 -12.67 14.39
CA ALA A 74 5.59 -13.74 14.50
C ALA A 74 5.16 -14.01 15.96
N LYS A 75 6.12 -14.03 16.90
CA LYS A 75 5.81 -14.18 18.34
C LYS A 75 4.94 -13.04 18.87
N ILE A 76 5.26 -11.79 18.53
CA ILE A 76 4.48 -10.62 18.95
C ILE A 76 3.06 -10.71 18.41
N VAL A 77 2.90 -10.96 17.11
CA VAL A 77 1.58 -11.01 16.46
C VAL A 77 0.75 -12.17 17.02
N HIS A 78 1.36 -13.33 17.24
CA HIS A 78 0.68 -14.46 17.88
C HIS A 78 0.23 -14.13 19.31
N ALA A 79 1.08 -13.48 20.12
CA ALA A 79 0.73 -13.04 21.48
C ALA A 79 -0.39 -11.97 21.49
N LEU A 80 -0.56 -11.24 20.38
CA LEU A 80 -1.64 -10.28 20.19
C LEU A 80 -2.92 -10.91 19.62
N GLY A 81 -2.90 -12.19 19.25
CA GLY A 81 -4.04 -12.89 18.67
C GLY A 81 -4.42 -12.34 17.29
N ASP A 82 -3.43 -11.98 16.49
CA ASP A 82 -3.60 -11.45 15.14
C ASP A 82 -2.81 -12.28 14.11
N GLU A 83 -3.03 -11.98 12.84
CA GLU A 83 -2.28 -12.55 11.72
C GLU A 83 -1.45 -11.47 11.03
N PHE A 84 -0.32 -11.87 10.43
CA PHE A 84 0.59 -10.93 9.80
C PHE A 84 1.17 -11.51 8.51
N GLU A 85 1.13 -10.73 7.45
CA GLU A 85 1.67 -11.07 6.14
C GLU A 85 2.50 -9.92 5.58
N PHE A 86 3.55 -10.23 4.83
CA PHE A 86 4.33 -9.25 4.08
C PHE A 86 3.86 -9.18 2.65
N VAL A 87 3.34 -8.01 2.25
CA VAL A 87 2.92 -7.76 0.86
C VAL A 87 3.81 -6.68 0.25
N PRO A 88 4.48 -6.95 -0.88
CA PRO A 88 5.23 -5.94 -1.61
C PRO A 88 4.37 -4.72 -1.96
N LYS A 89 4.94 -3.51 -1.86
CA LYS A 89 4.20 -2.26 -2.11
C LYS A 89 3.58 -2.17 -3.51
N GLN A 90 4.19 -2.82 -4.50
CA GLN A 90 3.67 -2.89 -5.87
C GLN A 90 2.37 -3.70 -5.97
N ASP A 91 2.25 -4.77 -5.17
CA ASP A 91 1.10 -5.67 -5.18
C ASP A 91 -0.09 -5.04 -4.45
N ILE A 92 0.17 -4.18 -3.44
CA ILE A 92 -0.87 -3.38 -2.78
C ILE A 92 -1.50 -2.39 -3.76
N ARG A 93 -0.71 -1.79 -4.66
CA ARG A 93 -1.21 -0.80 -5.63
C ARG A 93 -2.05 -1.46 -6.72
N SER A 94 -1.61 -2.59 -7.27
CA SER A 94 -2.34 -3.30 -8.31
C SER A 94 -3.70 -3.80 -7.81
N ALA A 95 -3.78 -4.30 -6.58
CA ALA A 95 -5.04 -4.70 -5.94
C ALA A 95 -6.05 -3.54 -5.83
N ARG A 96 -5.59 -2.32 -5.48
CA ARG A 96 -6.48 -1.15 -5.40
C ARG A 96 -6.96 -0.67 -6.76
N VAL A 97 -6.13 -0.78 -7.79
CA VAL A 97 -6.52 -0.41 -9.16
C VAL A 97 -7.55 -1.40 -9.69
N SER A 98 -7.33 -2.71 -9.51
CA SER A 98 -8.29 -3.72 -9.97
C SER A 98 -9.63 -3.62 -9.24
N GLU A 99 -9.66 -3.37 -7.92
CA GLU A 99 -10.91 -3.12 -7.20
C GLU A 99 -11.64 -1.87 -7.68
N ARG A 100 -10.92 -0.77 -7.93
CA ARG A 100 -11.52 0.48 -8.45
C ARG A 100 -12.09 0.27 -9.85
N VAL A 101 -11.36 -0.42 -10.73
CA VAL A 101 -11.81 -0.76 -12.09
C VAL A 101 -12.98 -1.75 -12.04
N ALA A 102 -13.00 -2.70 -11.10
CA ALA A 102 -14.12 -3.63 -10.93
C ALA A 102 -15.40 -2.93 -10.48
N LYS A 103 -15.30 -1.90 -9.61
CA LYS A 103 -16.43 -1.01 -9.27
C LYS A 103 -16.86 -0.14 -10.45
N PHE A 104 -15.92 0.19 -11.32
CA PHE A 104 -16.13 0.86 -12.59
C PHE A 104 -16.27 -0.12 -13.76
N LYS A 105 -16.84 -1.32 -13.54
CA LYS A 105 -17.31 -2.14 -14.67
C LYS A 105 -18.26 -1.24 -15.45
N PRO A 106 -17.92 -0.77 -16.67
CA PRO A 106 -18.92 -0.10 -17.47
C PRO A 106 -20.04 -1.12 -17.59
N MET A 107 -21.23 -0.75 -17.11
CA MET A 107 -22.43 -1.47 -17.48
C MET A 107 -22.50 -1.26 -18.99
N ILE A 108 -21.88 -2.16 -19.75
CA ILE A 108 -22.16 -2.32 -21.16
C ILE A 108 -23.61 -2.77 -21.12
N VAL A 109 -24.53 -1.80 -21.20
CA VAL A 109 -25.93 -2.06 -21.45
C VAL A 109 -25.91 -2.79 -22.78
N SER A 110 -26.00 -4.12 -22.73
CA SER A 110 -26.22 -4.97 -23.89
C SER A 110 -27.60 -4.62 -24.42
N GLY A 111 -27.70 -3.51 -25.14
CA GLY A 111 -28.97 -2.87 -25.45
C GLY A 111 -28.82 -1.41 -25.85
N ASN A 112 -27.87 -1.10 -26.73
CA ASN A 112 -28.09 -0.33 -27.96
C ASN A 112 -26.74 -0.20 -28.68
N PRO A 113 -26.47 -0.93 -29.77
CA PRO A 113 -25.32 -0.62 -30.62
C PRO A 113 -25.63 0.72 -31.26
N SER A 114 -25.18 1.80 -30.63
CA SER A 114 -25.02 3.12 -31.20
C SER A 114 -25.94 3.41 -32.39
N ILE A 115 -27.14 3.97 -32.15
CA ILE A 115 -27.93 4.69 -33.19
C ILE A 115 -27.19 5.99 -33.60
N TRP A 116 -25.89 6.11 -33.28
CA TRP A 116 -25.01 7.12 -33.83
C TRP A 116 -24.73 6.73 -35.28
N LYS A 117 -25.49 7.33 -36.19
CA LYS A 117 -25.11 7.38 -37.60
C LYS A 117 -24.08 8.50 -37.73
N GLU A 118 -22.85 8.16 -38.08
CA GLU A 118 -21.90 9.16 -38.55
C GLU A 118 -22.50 9.81 -39.81
N GLN A 119 -22.96 11.06 -39.68
CA GLN A 119 -23.23 11.93 -40.82
C GLN A 119 -22.11 12.97 -40.87
N PRO A 120 -21.33 13.02 -41.98
CA PRO A 120 -20.37 14.10 -42.15
C PRO A 120 -21.14 15.43 -42.22
N ALA A 121 -20.63 16.46 -41.57
CA ALA A 121 -21.28 17.79 -41.51
C ALA A 121 -21.37 18.50 -42.89
N ASN A 122 -20.95 17.85 -43.96
CA ASN A 122 -20.88 18.41 -45.30
C ASN A 122 -21.71 17.54 -46.26
N ASP A 123 -23.04 17.72 -46.26
CA ASP A 123 -23.96 17.17 -47.27
C ASP A 123 -23.84 17.96 -48.61
N ALA A 124 -22.62 18.22 -49.06
CA ALA A 124 -22.39 18.84 -50.35
C ALA A 124 -22.67 17.79 -51.45
N ALA A 125 -23.82 17.92 -52.11
CA ALA A 125 -24.17 17.13 -53.29
C ALA A 125 -22.99 17.12 -54.28
N PRO A 126 -22.66 15.97 -54.91
CA PRO A 126 -21.55 15.90 -55.83
C PRO A 126 -21.76 16.92 -56.96
N ARG A 127 -20.87 17.92 -57.04
CA ARG A 127 -20.87 18.86 -58.15
C ARG A 127 -20.74 18.05 -59.43
N LYS A 128 -21.80 18.04 -60.27
CA LYS A 128 -21.73 17.47 -61.61
C LYS A 128 -20.55 18.12 -62.32
N LYS A 129 -19.56 17.33 -62.71
CA LYS A 129 -18.51 17.79 -63.61
C LYS A 129 -19.21 18.20 -64.91
N MET A 130 -19.26 19.51 -65.18
CA MET A 130 -19.64 19.98 -66.51
C MET A 130 -18.52 19.57 -67.46
N ALA A 131 -18.86 18.74 -68.44
CA ALA A 131 -18.00 18.41 -69.55
C ALA A 131 -18.22 19.45 -70.66
N ALA A 132 -17.14 20.14 -71.02
CA ALA A 132 -16.79 20.80 -72.29
C ALA A 132 -15.96 22.06 -71.99
#